data_AF-A0A1S1HPS4-F1
#
_entry.id   AF-A0A1S1HPS4-F1
#
_cell.length_a   1.000
_cell.length_b   1.000
_cell.length_c   1.000
_cell.angle_alpha   90.00
_cell.angle_beta   90.00
_cell.angle_gamma   90.00
#
_symmetry.space_group_name_H-M   'P 1'
#
loop_
_entity.id
_entity.type
_entity.pdbx_description
1 polymer ?
#
loop_
_entity_poly.entity_id
_entity_poly.type
_entity_poly.pdbx_seq_one_letter_code
_entity_poly.pdbx_strand_id
1 'polypeptide(L)' 'MCKFTEFMCKGKKLEASRLYRRAAEAYNYAYSISENGDSKSLSVQEKISKEAANRCLAISKIKIIEG' A
#
# COMPACT_ATOMS: atom_id res chain seq x y z
N MET A 1 17.69 -6.33 4.73
CA MET A 1 16.36 -6.30 4.06
C MET A 1 15.96 -4.85 3.84
N CYS A 2 15.52 -4.49 2.63
CA CYS A 2 15.08 -3.13 2.33
C CYS A 2 13.78 -2.82 3.09
N LYS A 3 13.71 -1.67 3.78
CA LYS A 3 12.52 -1.25 4.54
C LYS A 3 11.25 -1.27 3.68
N PHE A 4 11.36 -0.92 2.39
CA PHE A 4 10.29 -1.03 1.39
C PHE A 4 9.60 -2.40 1.40
N THR A 5 10.38 -3.48 1.30
CA THR A 5 9.87 -4.85 1.19
C THR A 5 9.18 -5.28 2.49
N GLU A 6 9.65 -4.80 3.63
CA GLU A 6 9.04 -5.06 4.94
C GLU A 6 7.64 -4.44 5.04
N PHE A 7 7.49 -3.18 4.64
CA PHE A 7 6.19 -2.51 4.62
C PHE A 7 5.24 -3.10 3.57
N MET A 8 5.73 -3.47 2.38
CA MET A 8 4.94 -4.20 1.38
C MET A 8 4.43 -5.55 1.90
N CYS A 9 5.28 -6.31 2.57
CA CYS A 9 4.90 -7.59 3.16
C CYS A 9 3.89 -7.41 4.32
N LYS A 10 4.06 -6.35 5.12
CA LYS A 10 3.11 -5.97 6.17
C LYS A 10 1.74 -5.59 5.59
N GLY A 11 1.71 -4.81 4.51
CA GLY A 11 0.49 -4.48 3.77
C GLY A 11 -0.25 -5.73 3.30
N LYS A 12 0.45 -6.68 2.68
CA LYS A 12 -0.14 -7.95 2.22
C LYS A 12 -0.74 -8.79 3.36
N LYS A 13 -0.05 -8.86 4.50
CA LYS A 13 -0.58 -9.56 5.68
C LYS A 13 -1.85 -8.89 6.22
N LEU A 14 -1.88 -7.56 6.23
CA LEU A 14 -3.05 -6.80 6.65
C LEU A 14 -4.22 -6.96 5.68
N GLU A 15 -3.96 -6.99 4.36
CA GLU A 15 -4.98 -7.33 3.35
C GLU A 15 -5.55 -8.73 3.56
N ALA A 16 -4.70 -9.73 3.82
CA ALA A 16 -5.14 -11.09 4.12
C ALA A 16 -6.04 -11.15 5.38
N SER A 17 -5.81 -10.27 6.36
CA SER A 17 -6.66 -10.10 7.54
C SER A 17 -7.87 -9.17 7.32
N ARG A 18 -8.16 -8.74 6.08
CA ARG A 18 -9.22 -7.76 5.74
C ARG A 18 -9.07 -6.40 6.44
N LEU A 19 -7.89 -6.09 6.97
CA LEU A 19 -7.57 -4.82 7.63
C LEU A 19 -7.12 -3.79 6.59
N TYR A 20 -7.98 -3.53 5.60
CA TYR A 20 -7.65 -2.72 4.42
C TYR A 20 -7.18 -1.31 4.75
N ARG A 21 -7.73 -0.67 5.79
CA ARG A 21 -7.29 0.66 6.23
C ARG A 21 -5.83 0.67 6.69
N ARG A 22 -5.44 -0.30 7.52
CA ARG A 22 -4.05 -0.46 7.99
C ARG A 22 -3.13 -0.92 6.88
N ALA A 23 -3.62 -1.77 5.98
CA ALA A 23 -2.87 -2.19 4.80
C ALA A 23 -2.49 -0.99 3.93
N ALA A 24 -3.47 -0.10 3.68
CA ALA A 24 -3.23 1.14 2.97
C ALA A 24 -2.18 2.03 3.65
N GLU A 25 -2.21 2.15 4.98
CA GLU A 25 -1.18 2.90 5.73
C GLU A 25 0.21 2.29 5.54
N ALA A 26 0.33 0.96 5.60
CA ALA A 26 1.60 0.27 5.37
C ALA A 26 2.13 0.50 3.94
N TYR A 27 1.26 0.45 2.93
CA TYR A 27 1.62 0.75 1.55
C TYR A 27 1.95 2.22 1.32
N ASN A 28 1.26 3.15 1.99
CA ASN A 28 1.61 4.57 1.95
C ASN A 28 2.98 4.84 2.57
N TYR A 29 3.30 4.12 3.64
CA TYR A 29 4.62 4.20 4.25
C TYR A 29 5.70 3.63 3.31
N ALA A 30 5.43 2.50 2.64
CA ALA A 30 6.30 1.94 1.61
C ALA A 30 6.51 2.91 0.44
N TYR A 31 5.46 3.65 0.06
CA TYR A 31 5.53 4.72 -0.94
C TYR A 31 6.43 5.86 -0.46
N SER A 32 6.21 6.36 0.76
CA SER A 32 6.97 7.48 1.32
C SER A 32 8.46 7.20 1.53
N ILE A 33 8.84 5.94 1.72
CA ILE A 33 10.25 5.54 1.89
C ILE A 33 10.88 4.99 0.60
N SER A 34 10.10 4.80 -0.46
CA SER A 34 10.66 4.42 -1.75
C SER A 34 11.57 5.55 -2.19
N GLU A 35 12.76 5.21 -2.72
CA GLU A 35 13.61 6.21 -3.34
C GLU A 35 12.81 6.91 -4.43
N ASN A 36 12.60 8.22 -4.25
CA ASN A 36 11.91 9.06 -5.20
C ASN A 36 12.50 8.76 -6.58
N GLY A 37 11.69 8.22 -7.49
CA GLY A 37 12.13 8.13 -8.88
C GLY A 37 12.52 9.53 -9.35
N ASP A 38 13.55 9.63 -10.20
CA ASP A 38 13.92 10.88 -10.88
C ASP A 38 12.66 11.67 -11.22
N SER A 39 12.60 12.95 -10.81
CA SER A 39 11.44 13.83 -10.64
C SER A 39 10.39 13.90 -11.78
N LYS A 40 10.56 13.14 -12.85
CA LYS A 40 9.64 12.95 -13.98
C LYS A 40 8.93 11.59 -14.01
N SER A 41 9.30 10.60 -13.19
CA SER A 41 8.64 9.28 -13.21
C SER A 41 8.71 8.58 -11.87
N LEU A 42 7.54 8.26 -11.32
CA LEU A 42 7.41 7.40 -10.14
C LEU A 42 8.20 6.11 -10.36
N SER A 43 9.08 5.78 -9.42
CA SER A 43 9.80 4.52 -9.41
C SER A 43 8.80 3.35 -9.47
N VAL A 44 9.22 2.21 -10.01
CA VAL A 44 8.38 1.00 -10.05
C VAL A 44 7.82 0.70 -8.64
N GLN A 45 8.65 0.87 -7.60
CA GLN A 45 8.26 0.74 -6.20
C GLN A 45 7.15 1.70 -5.76
N GLU A 46 7.21 2.96 -6.18
CA GLU A 46 6.18 3.97 -5.90
C GLU A 46 4.86 3.63 -6.60
N LYS A 47 4.91 3.22 -7.87
CA LYS A 47 3.69 2.84 -8.62
C LYS A 47 2.95 1.68 -7.95
N ILE A 48 3.67 0.61 -7.60
CA ILE A 48 3.07 -0.57 -7.00
C ILE A 48 2.50 -0.24 -5.61
N SER A 49 3.23 0.54 -4.81
CA SER A 49 2.79 0.91 -3.46
C SER A 49 1.58 1.83 -3.49
N LYS A 50 1.56 2.80 -4.41
CA LYS A 50 0.44 3.71 -4.60
C LYS A 50 -0.81 2.98 -5.08
N GLU A 51 -0.67 2.07 -6.04
CA GLU A 51 -1.78 1.26 -6.55
C GLU A 51 -2.36 0.36 -5.44
N ALA A 52 -1.49 -0.33 -4.69
CA ALA A 52 -1.89 -1.18 -3.58
C ALA A 52 -2.59 -0.39 -2.46
N ALA A 53 -2.04 0.78 -2.09
CA ALA A 53 -2.66 1.67 -1.12
C ALA A 53 -4.04 2.14 -1.58
N ASN A 54 -4.18 2.55 -2.84
CA ASN A 54 -5.43 3.07 -3.39
C ASN A 54 -6.51 1.97 -3.48
N ARG A 55 -6.12 0.75 -3.89
CA ARG A 55 -6.99 -0.43 -3.86
C ARG A 55 -7.49 -0.72 -2.45
N CYS A 56 -6.60 -0.73 -1.47
CA CYS A 56 -6.95 -0.95 -0.06
C CYS A 56 -7.88 0.14 0.48
N LEU A 57 -7.62 1.41 0.17
CA LEU A 57 -8.49 2.52 0.58
C LEU A 57 -9.86 2.44 -0.08
N ALA A 58 -9.93 2.06 -1.37
CA ALA A 58 -11.19 1.87 -2.08
C ALA A 58 -12.01 0.77 -1.41
N ILE A 59 -11.42 -0.40 -1.13
CA ILE A 59 -12.10 -1.50 -0.44
C ILE A 59 -12.49 -1.10 0.99
N SER A 60 -11.63 -0.36 1.70
CA SER A 60 -11.93 0.12 3.05
C SER A 60 -13.05 1.16 3.10
N LYS A 61 -13.25 1.94 2.02
CA LYS A 61 -14.32 2.94 1.90
C LYS A 61 -15.63 2.33 1.42
N ILE A 62 -15.56 1.25 0.64
CA ILE A 62 -16.73 0.44 0.34
C ILE A 62 -17.17 -0.17 1.67
N LYS A 63 -18.29 0.33 2.21
CA LYS A 63 -19.04 -0.36 3.26
C LYS A 63 -19.33 -1.74 2.69
N ILE A 64 -18.60 -2.77 3.14
CA ILE A 64 -19.05 -4.13 2.87
C ILE A 64 -20.31 -4.28 3.71
N ILE A 65 -21.45 -4.11 3.05
CA ILE A 65 -22.75 -4.51 3.57
C ILE A 65 -22.71 -6.04 3.46
N GLU A 66 -22.07 -6.72 4.42
CA GLU A 66 -22.31 -8.15 4.61
C GLU A 66 -23.76 -8.24 5.13
N GLY A 67 -24.67 -8.58 4.22
CA GLY A 67 -26.04 -8.97 4.53
C GLY A 67 -26.13 -10.46 4.81
#